data_AF-A0A377F7F2-F1
#
_entry.id   AF-A0A377F7F2-F1
#
_cell.length_a   1.000
_cell.length_b   1.000
_cell.length_c   1.000
_cell.angle_alpha   90.00
_cell.angle_beta   90.00
_cell.angle_gamma   90.00
#
_symmetry.space_group_name_H-M   'P 1'
#
loop_
_entity.id
_entity.type
_entity.pdbx_description
1 polymer ?
#
loop_
_entity_poly.entity_id
_entity_poly.type
_entity_poly.pdbx_seq_one_letter_code
_entity_poly.pdbx_strand_id
1 'polypeptide(L)'
;MFIVWIGSLLTTCISIAMASGAMPGNALFSAAISGWLWITVLFANFAEALAEGRSKAQANSLKGVKKTAFARKLREPKYGAAADKVPADQLRKGDIVL
;
A
#
# COMPACT_ATOMS: atom_id res chain seq x y z
N MET A 1 -4.38 7.02 12.79
CA MET A 1 -4.71 8.40 12.35
C MET A 1 -5.97 8.96 13.00
N PHE A 2 -7.12 8.25 12.98
CA PHE A 2 -8.44 8.82 13.28
C PHE A 2 -8.62 9.47 14.67
N ILE A 3 -8.31 8.76 15.76
CA ILE A 3 -8.51 9.29 17.13
C ILE A 3 -7.68 10.56 17.34
N VAL A 4 -6.42 10.54 16.91
CA VAL A 4 -5.50 11.69 17.00
C VAL A 4 -6.00 12.84 16.14
N TRP A 5 -6.57 12.57 14.96
CA TRP A 5 -7.17 13.58 14.09
C TRP A 5 -8.36 14.29 14.77
N ILE A 6 -9.27 13.53 15.39
CA ILE A 6 -10.38 14.10 16.17
C ILE A 6 -9.84 14.90 17.36
N GLY A 7 -8.86 14.37 18.10
CA GLY A 7 -8.23 15.06 19.22
C GLY A 7 -7.56 16.38 18.79
N SER A 8 -6.88 16.38 17.64
CA SER A 8 -6.26 17.59 17.05
C SER A 8 -7.32 18.63 16.71
N LEU A 9 -8.42 18.21 16.08
CA LEU A 9 -9.53 19.10 15.74
C LEU A 9 -10.18 19.70 16.99
N LEU A 10 -10.49 18.87 17.98
CA LEU A 10 -11.12 19.29 19.23
C LEU A 10 -10.22 20.25 20.03
N THR A 11 -8.93 19.94 20.17
CA THR A 11 -7.96 20.81 20.85
C THR A 11 -7.74 22.13 20.10
N THR A 12 -7.82 22.13 18.77
CA THR A 12 -7.82 23.36 17.95
C THR A 12 -9.04 24.22 18.27
N CYS A 13 -10.24 23.63 18.30
CA CYS A 13 -11.46 24.35 18.67
C CYS A 13 -11.39 24.93 20.09
N ILE A 14 -10.88 24.17 21.06
CA ILE A 14 -10.67 24.66 22.43
C ILE A 14 -9.68 25.83 22.45
N SER A 15 -8.57 25.71 21.72
CA SER A 15 -7.58 26.78 21.61
C SER A 15 -8.18 28.07 21.05
N ILE A 16 -9.06 27.96 20.04
CA ILE A 16 -9.77 29.10 19.45
C ILE A 16 -10.77 29.69 20.45
N ALA A 17 -11.54 28.84 21.15
CA ALA A 17 -12.49 29.28 22.16
C ALA A 17 -11.81 30.01 23.34
N MET A 18 -10.62 29.57 23.74
CA MET A 18 -9.80 30.26 24.73
C MET A 18 -9.25 31.59 24.19
N ALA A 19 -8.78 31.61 22.93
CA ALA A 19 -8.26 32.82 22.30
C ALA A 19 -9.34 33.91 22.07
N SER A 20 -10.59 33.51 21.82
CA SER A 20 -11.72 34.42 21.64
C SER A 20 -12.34 34.90 22.96
N GLY A 21 -11.85 34.43 24.11
CA GLY A 21 -12.38 34.78 25.42
C GLY A 21 -13.68 34.05 25.80
N ALA A 22 -14.15 33.10 24.99
CA ALA A 22 -15.35 32.32 25.28
C ALA A 22 -15.14 31.27 26.39
N MET A 23 -13.88 30.92 26.67
CA MET A 23 -13.52 29.94 27.70
C MET A 23 -12.26 30.41 28.47
N PRO A 24 -12.22 30.27 29.80
CA PRO A 24 -11.00 30.53 30.57
C PRO A 24 -9.93 29.48 30.28
N GLY A 25 -8.67 29.91 30.10
CA GLY A 25 -7.54 29.00 29.92
C GLY A 25 -6.35 29.65 29.22
N ASN A 26 -5.32 28.86 28.95
CA ASN A 26 -4.13 29.30 28.24
C ASN A 26 -4.19 28.88 26.76
N ALA A 27 -4.64 29.80 25.91
CA ALA A 27 -4.78 29.56 24.47
C ALA A 27 -3.44 29.18 23.81
N LEU A 28 -2.32 29.78 24.22
CA LEU A 28 -0.99 29.48 23.68
C LEU A 28 -0.57 28.03 23.98
N PHE A 29 -0.83 27.57 25.20
CA PHE A 29 -0.54 26.19 25.59
C PHE A 29 -1.37 25.18 24.79
N SER A 30 -2.68 25.42 24.67
CA SER A 30 -3.57 24.56 23.87
C SER A 30 -3.22 24.60 22.38
N ALA A 31 -2.80 25.75 21.85
CA ALA A 31 -2.32 25.88 20.47
C ALA A 31 -1.04 25.07 20.25
N ALA A 32 -0.11 25.07 21.21
CA ALA A 32 1.12 24.29 21.13
C ALA A 32 0.83 22.78 21.09
N ILE A 33 -0.09 22.30 21.95
CA ILE A 33 -0.53 20.89 21.95
C ILE A 33 -1.21 20.55 20.61
N SER A 34 -2.17 21.36 20.17
CA SER A 34 -2.86 21.14 18.89
C SER A 34 -1.87 21.08 17.73
N GLY A 35 -0.93 22.04 17.67
CA GLY A 35 0.12 22.08 16.65
C GLY A 35 0.97 20.80 16.65
N TRP A 36 1.35 20.30 17.84
CA TRP A 36 2.07 19.04 17.96
C TRP A 36 1.26 17.84 17.45
N LEU A 37 -0.02 17.76 17.82
CA LEU A 37 -0.90 16.69 17.36
C LEU A 37 -1.06 16.71 15.82
N TRP A 38 -1.22 17.88 15.22
CA TRP A 38 -1.26 18.03 13.77
C TRP A 38 0.02 17.54 13.08
N ILE A 39 1.20 17.86 13.63
CA ILE A 39 2.48 17.35 13.13
C ILE A 39 2.48 15.81 13.14
N THR A 40 2.03 15.19 14.23
CA THR A 40 1.98 13.72 14.31
C THR A 40 1.04 13.10 13.29
N VAL A 41 -0.11 13.72 13.02
CA VAL A 41 -1.08 13.24 12.02
C VAL A 41 -0.48 13.32 10.61
N LEU A 42 0.14 14.46 10.27
CA LEU A 42 0.81 14.63 8.96
C LEU A 42 1.92 13.60 8.77
N PHE A 43 2.77 13.42 9.78
CA PHE A 43 3.87 12.46 9.71
C PHE A 43 3.38 11.03 9.59
N ALA A 44 2.33 10.69 10.31
CA ALA A 44 1.79 9.35 10.34
C ALA A 44 1.09 9.01 9.00
N ASN A 45 0.35 9.95 8.38
CA ASN A 45 -0.15 9.78 7.00
C ASN A 45 0.98 9.63 5.98
N PHE A 46 2.07 10.40 6.13
CA PHE A 46 3.25 10.29 5.27
C PHE A 46 3.94 8.93 5.43
N ALA A 47 4.09 8.44 6.66
CA ALA A 47 4.68 7.13 6.94
C ALA A 47 3.84 5.98 6.33
N GLU A 48 2.52 6.08 6.40
CA GLU A 48 1.58 5.14 5.78
C GLU A 48 1.73 5.13 4.24
N ALA A 49 1.73 6.32 3.63
CA ALA A 49 1.95 6.47 2.18
C ALA A 49 3.33 5.95 1.73
N LEU A 50 4.37 6.20 2.52
CA LEU A 50 5.73 5.72 2.24
C LEU A 50 5.82 4.19 2.34
N ALA A 51 5.18 3.60 3.35
CA ALA A 51 5.13 2.15 3.53
C ALA A 51 4.41 1.47 2.37
N GLU A 52 3.28 2.01 1.94
CA GLU A 52 2.55 1.51 0.77
C GLU A 52 3.28 1.74 -0.56
N GLY A 53 4.01 2.86 -0.69
CA GLY A 53 4.73 3.20 -1.90
C GLY A 53 5.79 2.16 -2.28
N ARG A 54 6.52 1.63 -1.30
CA ARG A 54 7.52 0.56 -1.53
C ARG A 54 6.88 -0.76 -1.91
N SER A 55 5.79 -1.15 -1.26
CA SER A 55 5.11 -2.43 -1.54
C SER A 55 4.43 -2.43 -2.91
N LYS A 56 3.82 -1.31 -3.33
CA LYS A 56 3.22 -1.15 -4.67
C LYS A 56 4.28 -1.16 -5.78
N ALA A 57 5.41 -0.49 -5.58
CA ALA A 57 6.50 -0.49 -6.55
C ALA A 57 7.11 -1.90 -6.74
N GLN A 58 7.28 -2.64 -5.64
CA GLN A 58 7.79 -4.02 -5.68
C GLN A 58 6.77 -5.00 -6.27
N ALA A 59 5.48 -4.86 -5.96
CA ALA A 59 4.43 -5.69 -6.56
C ALA A 59 4.29 -5.45 -8.08
N ASN A 60 4.43 -4.20 -8.53
CA ASN A 60 4.37 -3.86 -9.96
C ASN A 60 5.60 -4.37 -10.73
N SER A 61 6.80 -4.34 -10.13
CA SER A 61 7.97 -4.94 -10.78
C SER A 61 7.84 -6.46 -10.91
N LEU A 62 7.26 -7.15 -9.91
CA LEU A 62 6.94 -8.57 -10.01
C LEU A 62 5.85 -8.89 -11.05
N LYS A 63 4.83 -8.04 -11.22
CA LYS A 63 3.83 -8.20 -12.30
C LYS A 63 4.44 -8.07 -13.70
N GLY A 64 5.44 -7.20 -13.87
CA GLY A 64 6.21 -7.08 -15.11
C GLY A 64 7.11 -8.30 -15.35
N VAL A 65 7.60 -8.93 -14.29
CA VAL A 65 8.31 -10.21 -14.32
C VAL A 65 7.30 -11.37 -14.28
N LYS A 66 6.35 -11.38 -15.22
CA LYS A 66 5.79 -12.67 -15.67
C LYS A 66 6.95 -13.43 -16.31
N LYS A 67 7.69 -14.20 -15.52
CA LYS A 67 8.62 -15.20 -16.07
C LYS A 67 7.79 -16.06 -17.00
N THR A 68 8.02 -15.96 -18.31
CA THR A 68 7.50 -16.91 -19.28
C THR A 68 7.96 -18.29 -18.81
N ALA A 69 7.06 -19.03 -18.18
CA ALA A 69 7.33 -20.42 -17.83
C ALA A 69 7.38 -21.18 -19.15
N PHE A 70 8.43 -21.96 -19.37
CA PHE A 70 8.51 -22.82 -20.55
C PHE A 70 8.04 -24.21 -20.15
N ALA A 71 7.19 -24.80 -20.98
CA ALA A 71 6.74 -26.17 -20.86
C ALA A 71 7.35 -27.03 -21.97
N ARG A 72 7.52 -28.32 -21.71
CA ARG A 72 7.90 -29.31 -22.72
C ARG A 72 6.63 -30.00 -23.21
N LYS A 73 6.14 -29.63 -24.39
CA LYS A 73 4.96 -30.22 -25.01
C LYS A 73 5.38 -31.42 -25.85
N LEU A 74 4.81 -32.58 -25.56
CA LEU A 74 4.99 -33.80 -26.36
C LEU A 74 4.12 -33.71 -27.62
N ARG A 75 4.67 -34.07 -28.78
CA ARG A 75 3.90 -34.12 -30.04
C ARG A 75 2.90 -35.27 -30.08
N GLU A 76 3.17 -36.34 -29.34
CA GLU A 76 2.35 -37.55 -29.31
C GLU A 76 2.19 -38.07 -27.86
N PRO A 77 1.06 -38.71 -27.52
CA PRO A 77 0.79 -39.34 -26.22
C PRO A 77 1.62 -40.63 -25.99
N LYS A 78 2.92 -40.60 -26.25
CA LYS A 78 3.79 -41.78 -26.16
C LYS A 78 5.06 -41.49 -25.38
N TYR A 79 5.44 -42.41 -24.51
CA TYR A 79 6.72 -42.35 -23.80
C TYR A 79 7.87 -42.36 -24.81
N GLY A 80 8.74 -41.34 -24.75
CA GLY A 80 9.84 -41.13 -25.70
C GLY A 80 9.50 -40.32 -26.95
N ALA A 81 8.28 -39.76 -27.07
CA ALA A 81 7.93 -38.87 -28.18
C ALA A 81 8.76 -37.57 -28.17
N ALA A 82 8.96 -36.97 -29.35
CA ALA A 82 9.64 -35.69 -29.48
C ALA A 82 8.90 -34.60 -28.70
N ALA A 83 9.64 -33.82 -27.93
CA ALA A 83 9.11 -32.75 -27.10
C ALA A 83 9.60 -31.38 -27.59
N ASP A 84 8.68 -30.46 -27.82
CA ASP A 84 8.96 -29.08 -28.17
C ASP A 84 8.93 -28.20 -26.92
N LYS A 85 9.85 -27.25 -26.81
CA LYS A 85 9.87 -26.28 -25.71
C LYS A 85 9.00 -25.08 -26.11
N VAL A 86 7.83 -24.97 -25.49
CA VAL A 86 6.86 -23.92 -25.79
C VAL A 86 6.63 -23.03 -24.57
N PRO A 87 6.37 -21.73 -24.75
CA PRO A 87 5.85 -20.87 -23.69
C PRO A 87 4.55 -21.46 -23.10
N ALA A 88 4.44 -21.49 -21.77
CA ALA A 88 3.32 -22.12 -21.07
C ALA A 88 1.98 -21.41 -21.32
N ASP A 89 2.00 -20.14 -21.73
CA ASP A 89 0.83 -19.37 -22.16
C ASP A 89 0.30 -19.78 -23.54
N GLN A 90 1.06 -20.56 -24.31
CA GLN A 90 0.62 -21.13 -25.59
C GLN A 90 0.01 -22.54 -25.45
N LEU A 91 0.04 -23.13 -24.25
CA LEU A 91 -0.58 -24.43 -24.00
C LEU A 91 -2.10 -24.34 -24.08
N ARG A 92 -2.70 -25.32 -24.74
CA ARG A 92 -4.16 -25.47 -24.84
C ARG A 92 -4.63 -26.70 -24.08
N LYS A 93 -5.92 -26.70 -23.73
CA LYS A 93 -6.58 -27.85 -23.11
C LYS A 93 -6.48 -29.07 -24.04
N GLY A 94 -5.88 -30.15 -23.56
CA GLY A 94 -5.60 -31.36 -24.34
C GLY A 94 -4.13 -31.54 -24.74
N ASP A 95 -3.27 -30.53 -24.51
CA ASP A 95 -1.84 -30.66 -24.69
C ASP A 95 -1.22 -31.58 -23.65
N ILE A 96 -0.25 -32.39 -24.08
CA ILE A 96 0.46 -33.35 -23.23
C ILE A 96 1.83 -32.76 -22.93
N VAL A 97 2.15 -32.62 -21.65
CA VAL A 97 3.39 -32.00 -21.18
C VAL A 97 4.15 -32.95 -20.25
N LEU A 98 5.46 -32.74 -20.14
CA LEU A 98 6.38 -33.52 -19.32
C LEU A 98 6.95 -32.67 -18.18
#